data_AF-A0A3A9JQZ1-F1
#
_entry.id   AF-A0A3A9JQZ1-F1
#
_cell.length_a   1.000
_cell.length_b   1.000
_cell.length_c   1.000
_cell.angle_alpha   90.00
_cell.angle_beta   90.00
_cell.angle_gamma   90.00
#
_symmetry.space_group_name_H-M   'P 1'
#
loop_
_entity.id
_entity.type
_entity.pdbx_description
1 polymer ?
#
loop_
_entity_poly.entity_id
_entity_poly.type
_entity_poly.pdbx_seq_one_letter_code
_entity_poly.pdbx_strand_id
1 'polypeptide(L)' 'MAEIVNLNRHRKAQARQQAERQAEANRVKFGRDKATRLREEQEEARRRALLDGAALEPEKPEPAAP' A
#
# COMPACT_ATOMS: atom_id res chain seq x y z
N MET A 1 41.56 -32.95 -7.18
CA MET A 1 40.18 -33.44 -6.96
C MET A 1 39.23 -32.33 -7.41
N ALA A 2 38.34 -32.60 -8.36
CA ALA A 2 37.40 -31.61 -8.84
C ALA A 2 36.11 -31.68 -8.01
N GLU A 3 35.70 -30.57 -7.41
CA GLU A 3 34.40 -30.45 -6.75
C GLU A 3 33.31 -30.36 -7.82
N ILE A 4 32.46 -31.37 -7.91
CA ILE A 4 31.30 -31.37 -8.79
C ILE A 4 30.19 -30.59 -8.09
N VAL A 5 30.18 -29.27 -8.29
CA VAL A 5 29.13 -28.39 -7.77
C VAL A 5 27.87 -28.48 -8.62
N ASN A 6 26.75 -28.82 -7.97
CA ASN A 6 25.45 -28.86 -8.64
C ASN A 6 24.92 -27.44 -8.86
N LEU A 7 25.11 -26.94 -10.08
CA LEU A 7 24.67 -25.61 -10.49
C LEU A 7 23.16 -25.39 -10.37
N ASN A 8 22.34 -26.46 -10.46
CA ASN A 8 20.89 -26.34 -10.30
C ASN A 8 20.49 -26.01 -8.86
N ARG A 9 21.17 -26.61 -7.87
CA ARG A 9 20.95 -26.27 -6.46
C ARG A 9 21.35 -24.83 -6.16
N HIS A 10 22.46 -24.38 -6.75
CA HIS A 10 22.94 -23.00 -6.61
C HIS A 10 21.95 -21.99 -7.21
N ARG A 11 21.48 -22.21 -8.44
CA ARG A 11 20.46 -21.36 -9.08
C ARG A 11 19.16 -21.31 -8.27
N LYS A 12 18.70 -22.45 -7.75
CA LYS A 12 17.51 -22.50 -6.87
C LYS A 12 17.71 -21.73 -5.56
N ALA A 13 18.91 -21.81 -4.97
CA ALA A 13 19.23 -21.04 -3.78
C ALA A 13 19.23 -19.53 -4.06
N GLN A 14 19.84 -19.10 -5.16
CA GLN A 14 19.81 -17.70 -5.59
C GLN A 14 18.38 -17.19 -5.87
N ALA A 15 17.56 -17.98 -6.56
CA ALA A 15 16.16 -17.63 -6.82
C ALA A 15 15.35 -17.43 -5.52
N ARG A 16 15.55 -18.30 -4.53
CA ARG A 16 14.92 -18.15 -3.20
C ARG A 16 15.38 -16.88 -2.49
N GLN A 17 16.68 -16.59 -2.48
CA GLN A 17 17.20 -15.37 -1.87
C GLN A 17 16.67 -14.09 -2.56
N GLN A 18 16.53 -14.10 -3.89
CA GLN A 18 15.95 -12.97 -4.62
C GLN A 18 14.47 -12.81 -4.27
N ALA A 19 13.71 -13.90 -4.18
CA ALA A 19 12.31 -13.87 -3.79
C ALA A 19 12.12 -13.35 -2.35
N GLU A 20 12.97 -13.75 -1.41
CA GLU A 20 12.95 -13.26 -0.03
C GLU A 20 13.25 -11.76 0.04
N ARG A 21 14.30 -11.28 -0.64
CA ARG A 21 14.62 -9.85 -0.71
C ARG A 21 13.49 -9.03 -1.33
N GLN A 22 12.85 -9.58 -2.36
CA GLN A 22 11.72 -8.91 -3.00
C GLN A 22 10.48 -8.93 -2.12
N ALA A 23 10.24 -10.00 -1.37
CA ALA A 23 9.20 -10.08 -0.36
C ALA A 23 9.45 -9.08 0.78
N GLU A 24 10.67 -8.93 1.27
CA GLU A 24 11.05 -7.91 2.26
C GLU A 24 10.85 -6.50 1.73
N ALA A 25 11.33 -6.21 0.51
CA ALA A 25 11.09 -4.94 -0.15
C ALA A 25 9.59 -4.66 -0.32
N ASN A 26 8.80 -5.70 -0.63
CA ASN A 26 7.35 -5.59 -0.72
C ASN A 26 6.69 -5.46 0.66
N ARG A 27 7.20 -6.07 1.73
CA ARG A 27 6.72 -5.84 3.10
C ARG A 27 7.06 -4.44 3.60
N VAL A 28 8.16 -3.84 3.14
CA VAL A 28 8.50 -2.46 3.51
C VAL A 28 7.66 -1.47 2.69
N LYS A 29 7.55 -1.69 1.38
CA LYS A 29 6.80 -0.79 0.47
C LYS A 29 5.29 -0.95 0.57
N PHE A 30 4.84 -2.17 0.78
CA PHE A 30 3.43 -2.58 0.85
C PHE A 30 3.12 -3.27 2.19
N GLY A 31 3.82 -2.90 3.26
CA GLY A 31 3.59 -3.40 4.63
C GLY A 31 2.20 -3.13 5.18
N ARG A 32 1.44 -2.27 4.50
CA ARG A 32 -0.02 -2.27 4.57
C ARG A 32 -0.54 -3.29 3.57
N ASP A 33 -1.07 -4.39 4.10
CA ASP A 33 -1.81 -5.36 3.30
C ASP A 33 -2.88 -4.64 2.45
N LYS A 34 -3.11 -5.12 1.22
CA LYS A 34 -4.13 -4.55 0.34
C LYS A 34 -5.49 -4.50 1.03
N ALA A 35 -5.80 -5.50 1.87
CA ALA A 35 -7.02 -5.52 2.66
C ALA A 35 -7.05 -4.40 3.72
N THR A 36 -5.92 -4.12 4.37
CA THR A 36 -5.79 -3.00 5.33
C THR A 36 -5.93 -1.66 4.64
N ARG A 37 -5.26 -1.46 3.50
CA ARG A 37 -5.38 -0.23 2.72
C ARG A 37 -6.83 0.01 2.26
N LEU A 38 -7.51 -1.02 1.78
CA LEU A 38 -8.91 -0.89 1.34
C LEU A 38 -9.84 -0.55 2.50
N ARG A 39 -9.61 -1.12 3.69
CA ARG A 39 -10.36 -0.77 4.91
C ARG A 39 -10.10 0.66 5.33
N GLU A 40 -8.85 1.11 5.33
CA GLU A 40 -8.48 2.50 5.63
C GLU A 40 -9.13 3.48 4.65
N GLU A 41 -9.08 3.20 3.34
CA GLU A 41 -9.73 4.03 2.31
C GLU A 41 -11.26 4.10 2.51
N GLN A 42 -11.91 2.98 2.88
CA GLN A 42 -13.33 2.96 3.20
C GLN A 42 -13.66 3.73 4.50
N GLU A 43 -12.82 3.61 5.53
CA GLU A 43 -12.98 4.35 6.78
C GLU A 43 -12.73 5.85 6.59
N GLU A 44 -11.77 6.23 5.76
CA GLU A 44 -11.55 7.62 5.36
C GLU A 44 -12.71 8.16 4.53
N ALA A 45 -13.24 7.40 3.58
CA ALA A 45 -14.40 7.80 2.78
C ALA A 45 -15.65 7.98 3.65
N ARG A 46 -15.89 7.08 4.61
CA ARG A 46 -16.97 7.23 5.60
C ARG A 46 -16.75 8.45 6.49
N ARG A 47 -15.53 8.67 6.98
CA ARG A 47 -15.20 9.86 7.77
C ARG A 47 -15.42 11.15 6.98
N ARG A 48 -14.99 11.21 5.71
CA ARG A 48 -15.26 12.34 4.82
C ARG A 48 -16.75 12.56 4.61
N ALA A 49 -17.51 11.51 4.27
CA ALA A 49 -18.95 11.63 4.09
C ALA A 49 -19.68 12.07 5.38
N LEU A 50 -19.24 11.61 6.55
CA LEU A 50 -19.76 12.07 7.84
C LEU A 50 -19.41 13.53 8.10
N LEU A 51 -18.19 13.97 7.79
CA LEU A 51 -17.77 15.37 7.93
C LEU A 51 -18.48 16.28 6.93
N ASP A 52 -18.69 15.83 5.69
CA ASP A 52 -19.43 16.57 4.66
C ASP A 52 -20.90 16.67 5.03
N GLY A 53 -21.50 15.62 5.61
CA GLY A 53 -22.87 15.66 6.13
C GLY A 53 -23.02 16.43 7.45
N ALA A 54 -21.94 16.53 8.23
CA ALA A 54 -21.89 17.34 9.46
C ALA A 54 -21.40 18.77 9.22
N ALA A 55 -20.97 19.09 7.99
CA ALA A 55 -20.72 20.45 7.57
C ALA A 55 -22.07 21.16 7.52
N LEU A 56 -22.42 21.85 8.61
CA LEU A 56 -23.33 22.99 8.50
C LEU A 56 -22.70 23.92 7.47
N GLU A 57 -23.45 24.18 6.39
CA GLU A 57 -23.10 25.08 5.31
C GLU A 57 -22.23 26.23 5.83
N PRO A 58 -21.02 26.50 5.28
CA PRO A 58 -20.57 27.87 5.31
C PRO A 58 -21.63 28.63 4.52
N GLU A 59 -22.49 29.32 5.27
CA GLU A 59 -23.43 30.31 4.80
C GLU A 59 -22.88 30.95 3.53
N LYS A 60 -23.52 30.59 2.43
CA LYS A 60 -23.23 30.99 1.06
C LYS A 60 -22.76 32.44 1.01
N PRO A 61 -21.47 32.75 0.75
CA PRO A 61 -21.08 34.13 0.56
C PRO A 61 -21.36 34.52 -0.89
N GLU A 62 -22.60 34.88 -1.19
CA GLU A 62 -22.92 35.76 -2.32
C GLU A 62 -24.19 36.53 -1.96
N PRO A 63 -24.33 37.83 -2.31
CA PRO A 63 -23.60 38.53 -3.39
C PRO A 63 -23.12 39.95 -3.02
N ALA A 64 -22.01 40.37 -3.60
CA ALA A 64 -21.73 41.81 -3.76
C ALA A 64 -20.90 42.04 -5.03
N ALA A 65 -21.58 42.05 -6.18
CA ALA A 65 -21.28 43.02 -7.23
C ALA A 65 -21.86 44.38 -6.78
N PRO A 66 -21.33 45.54 -7.18
CA PRO A 66 -20.92 45.90 -8.54
C PRO A 66 -19.42 45.88 -8.82
#